data_AF-A0A7J7G5A1-F1
#
_entry.id   AF-A0A7J7G5A1-F1
#
_cell.length_a   1.000
_cell.length_b   1.000
_cell.length_c   1.000
_cell.angle_alpha   90.00
_cell.angle_beta   90.00
_cell.angle_gamma   90.00
#
_symmetry.space_group_name_H-M   'P 1'
#
loop_
_entity.id
_entity.type
_entity.pdbx_description
1 polymer ?
#
loop_
_entity_poly.entity_id
_entity_poly.type
_entity_poly.pdbx_seq_one_letter_code
_entity_poly.pdbx_strand_id
1 'polypeptide(L)' 'MNECGTMCLMNCSCKAYSSVVDSGNCITWYGDLMDVRKFDNALLDWYIRVDADELGRLINQFHYAKLYPPI' A
#
# COMPACT_ATOMS: atom_id res chain seq x y z
N MET A 1 -5.74 -11.63 -4.39
CA MET A 1 -4.58 -11.01 -3.71
C MET A 1 -4.16 -9.68 -4.33
N ASN A 2 -4.21 -9.49 -5.67
CA ASN A 2 -3.76 -8.23 -6.31
C ASN A 2 -4.88 -7.25 -6.70
N GLU A 3 -6.15 -7.59 -6.42
CA GLU A 3 -7.31 -6.83 -6.88
C GLU A 3 -7.41 -5.43 -6.24
N CYS A 4 -7.12 -5.30 -4.94
CA CYS A 4 -7.13 -4.02 -4.25
C CYS A 4 -6.04 -3.06 -4.75
N GLY A 5 -4.88 -3.59 -5.13
CA GLY A 5 -3.81 -2.81 -5.76
C GLY A 5 -4.28 -2.25 -7.10
N THR A 6 -4.79 -3.10 -7.99
CA THR A 6 -5.33 -2.69 -9.29
C THR A 6 -6.44 -1.64 -9.15
N MET A 7 -7.39 -1.85 -8.22
CA MET A 7 -8.48 -0.89 -7.98
C MET A 7 -7.95 0.47 -7.53
N CYS A 8 -6.98 0.50 -6.62
CA CYS A 8 -6.36 1.74 -6.16
C CYS A 8 -5.61 2.45 -7.30
N LEU A 9 -4.90 1.70 -8.14
CA LEU A 9 -4.13 2.28 -9.25
C LEU A 9 -5.02 2.88 -10.34
N MET A 10 -6.18 2.28 -10.62
CA MET A 10 -7.18 2.81 -11.54
C MET A 10 -7.85 4.10 -11.05
N ASN A 11 -7.67 4.47 -9.77
CA ASN A 11 -8.17 5.71 -9.21
C ASN A 11 -7.02 6.64 -8.81
N CYS A 12 -6.81 7.72 -9.57
CA CYS A 12 -5.72 8.68 -9.33
C CYS A 12 -5.77 9.35 -7.95
N SER A 13 -6.93 9.41 -7.30
CA SER A 13 -7.06 9.96 -5.96
C SER A 13 -6.67 8.97 -4.88
N CYS A 14 -6.58 7.67 -5.18
CA CYS A 14 -6.22 6.66 -4.19
C CYS A 14 -4.77 6.86 -3.69
N LYS A 15 -4.60 6.89 -2.37
CA LYS A 15 -3.33 7.06 -1.66
C LYS A 15 -2.85 5.80 -0.95
N ALA A 16 -3.76 4.91 -0.57
CA ALA A 16 -3.42 3.64 0.04
C ALA A 16 -4.51 2.60 -0.18
N TYR A 17 -4.17 1.33 0.01
CA TYR A 17 -5.13 0.23 0.05
C TYR A 17 -4.74 -0.85 1.06
N SER A 18 -5.70 -1.68 1.43
CA SER A 18 -5.48 -2.87 2.24
C SER A 18 -6.43 -3.98 1.80
N SER A 19 -6.00 -5.22 1.99
CA SER A 19 -6.82 -6.40 1.72
C SER A 19 -7.17 -7.05 3.05
N VAL A 20 -8.47 -7.16 3.33
CA VAL A 20 -8.95 -7.87 4.52
C VAL A 20 -8.85 -9.36 4.22
N VAL A 21 -7.82 -9.99 4.79
CA VAL A 21 -7.58 -11.44 4.71
C VAL A 21 -8.88 -12.16 5.10
N ASP A 22 -9.24 -13.19 4.34
CA ASP A 22 -10.45 -14.03 4.49
C ASP A 22 -11.77 -13.51 3.90
N SER A 23 -11.87 -12.24 3.50
CA SER A 23 -13.14 -11.70 2.92
C SER A 23 -13.04 -11.25 1.46
N GLY A 24 -11.83 -11.07 0.92
CA GLY A 24 -11.63 -10.51 -0.42
C GLY A 24 -11.98 -9.02 -0.53
N ASN A 25 -12.40 -8.38 0.57
CA ASN A 25 -12.77 -6.97 0.57
C ASN A 25 -11.54 -6.04 0.58
N CYS A 26 -11.68 -4.91 -0.11
CA CYS A 26 -10.67 -3.87 -0.21
C CYS A 26 -11.04 -2.66 0.64
N ILE A 27 -10.08 -2.15 1.40
CA ILE A 27 -10.14 -0.82 2.00
C ILE A 27 -9.27 0.09 1.14
N THR A 28 -9.78 1.26 0.74
CA THR A 28 -9.06 2.25 -0.05
C THR A 28 -9.19 3.63 0.57
N TRP A 29 -8.10 4.40 0.53
CA TRP A 29 -8.03 5.77 1.06
C TRP A 29 -7.75 6.74 -0.09
N TYR A 30 -8.42 7.90 -0.13
CA TYR A 30 -8.41 8.83 -1.28
C TYR A 30 -7.88 10.25 -0.97
N GLY A 31 -7.34 10.47 0.22
CA GLY A 31 -6.81 11.76 0.66
C GLY A 31 -5.58 11.58 1.53
N ASP A 32 -5.14 12.66 2.17
CA ASP A 32 -3.94 12.62 3.01
C ASP A 32 -4.10 11.62 4.15
N LEU A 33 -3.06 10.82 4.34
CA LEU A 33 -3.00 9.82 5.39
C LEU A 33 -2.51 10.49 6.67
N MET A 34 -3.46 10.86 7.53
CA MET A 34 -3.17 11.46 8.83
C MET A 34 -3.11 10.39 9.93
N ASP A 35 -2.34 10.67 10.99
CA ASP A 35 -2.28 9.85 12.21
C ASP A 35 -1.84 8.37 12.00
N VAL A 36 -1.07 8.12 10.95
CA VAL A 36 -0.48 6.83 10.64
C VAL A 36 0.53 6.40 11.70
N ARG A 37 0.38 5.18 12.22
CA ARG A 37 1.30 4.57 13.19
C ARG A 37 1.65 3.14 12.80
N LYS A 38 2.92 2.78 12.95
CA LYS A 38 3.42 1.42 12.73
C LYS A 38 3.44 0.66 14.05
N PHE A 39 2.92 -0.56 14.03
CA PHE A 39 2.99 -1.50 15.13
C PHE A 39 3.57 -2.82 14.61
N ASP A 40 4.51 -3.42 15.34
CA ASP A 40 5.15 -4.67 14.90
C ASP A 40 4.18 -5.87 14.86
N ASN A 41 3.08 -5.79 15.61
CA ASN A 41 2.02 -6.81 15.67
C ASN A 41 0.70 -6.31 15.06
N ALA A 42 0.76 -5.50 14.00
CA ALA A 42 -0.44 -5.03 13.33
C ALA A 42 -1.24 -6.20 12.76
N LEU A 43 -2.57 -6.15 12.92
CA LEU A 43 -3.49 -7.20 12.44
C LEU A 43 -3.69 -7.15 10.92
N LEU A 44 -3.32 -6.05 10.28
CA LEU A 44 -3.59 -5.79 8.89
C LEU A 44 -2.42 -5.06 8.25
N ASP A 45 -1.90 -5.64 7.18
CA ASP A 45 -0.98 -4.94 6.28
C ASP A 45 -1.75 -3.99 5.38
N TRP A 46 -1.22 -2.80 5.20
CA TRP A 46 -1.77 -1.79 4.32
C TRP A 46 -0.62 -1.16 3.53
N TYR A 47 -0.92 -0.74 2.31
CA TYR A 47 0.05 -0.38 1.28
C TYR A 47 -0.19 1.07 0.86
N ILE A 48 0.88 1.85 0.81
CA ILE A 48 0.85 3.25 0.39
C ILE A 48 1.23 3.34 -1.08
N ARG A 49 0.47 4.11 -1.86
CA ARG A 49 0.81 4.42 -3.24
C ARG A 49 1.88 5.50 -3.25
N VAL A 50 3.02 5.20 -3.87
CA VAL A 50 4.15 6.11 -4.04
C VAL A 50 4.50 6.23 -5.52
N ASP A 51 5.26 7.27 -5.87
CA ASP A 51 5.74 7.44 -7.23
C ASP A 51 6.78 6.37 -7.59
N ALA A 52 6.84 5.99 -8.86
CA ALA A 52 7.78 4.96 -9.33
C ALA A 52 9.25 5.33 -9.08
N ASP A 53 9.61 6.62 -9.19
CA ASP A 53 10.97 7.10 -8.87
C ASP A 53 11.27 6.98 -7.37
N GLU A 54 10.32 7.37 -6.52
CA GLU A 54 10.45 7.23 -5.06
C GLU A 54 10.60 5.76 -4.66
N LEU A 55 9.77 4.89 -5.24
CA LEU A 55 9.87 3.45 -5.03
C LEU A 55 11.23 2.90 -5.47
N GLY A 56 11.72 3.32 -6.64
CA GLY A 56 13.06 2.96 -7.13
C GLY A 56 14.15 3.36 -6.15
N ARG A 57 14.06 4.55 -5.55
CA ARG A 57 15.01 5.00 -4.50
C ARG A 57 14.91 4.17 -3.23
N LEU A 58 13.71 3.88 -2.76
CA LEU A 58 13.47 3.11 -1.53
C LEU A 58 14.00 1.68 -1.63
N ILE A 59 13.79 1.01 -2.76
CA ILE A 59 14.29 -0.35 -3.01
C ILE A 59 15.83 -0.36 -3.03
N ASN A 60 16.46 0.67 -3.58
CA ASN A 60 17.91 0.79 -3.60
C ASN A 60 18.52 1.13 -2.24
N GLN A 61 17.73 1.70 -1.31
CA GLN A 61 18.20 2.13 0.01
C GLN A 61 17.98 1.09 1.11
N PHE A 62 16.98 0.20 0.97
CA PHE A 62 16.65 -0.82 1.97
C PHE A 62 16.57 -2.21 1.36
N HIS A 63 17.60 -3.04 1.57
CA HIS A 63 17.70 -4.44 1.10
C HIS A 63 16.61 -5.41 1.66
N TYR A 64 15.66 -4.93 2.47
CA TYR A 64 14.63 -5.74 3.14
C TYR A 64 13.30 -4.99 3.39
N ALA A 65 12.96 -4.00 2.57
CA ALA A 65 11.58 -3.54 2.56
C ALA A 65 10.72 -4.67 1.95
N LYS A 66 9.90 -5.35 2.76
CA LYS A 66 8.78 -6.17 2.25
C LYS A 66 7.81 -5.23 1.54
N LEU A 67 8.12 -4.91 0.29
CA LEU A 67 7.27 -4.20 -0.64
C LEU A 67 6.99 -5.21 -1.75
N TYR A 68 5.82 -5.85 -1.69
CA TYR A 68 5.28 -6.46 -2.91
C TYR A 68 5.00 -5.33 -3.92
N PRO A 69 5.11 -5.63 -5.22
CA PRO A 69 5.56 -4.72 -6.27
C PRO A 69 4.48 -3.73 -6.71
N PRO A 70 4.87 -2.66 -7.40
CA PRO A 70 3.93 -1.78 -8.09
C PRO A 70 3.27 -2.57 -9.23
N ILE A 71 1.97 -2.41 -9.40
CA ILE A 71 1.33 -2.61 -10.71
C ILE A 71 1.29 -1.24 -11.39
#